data_AF-A0A9C9Y3F1-F1
#
_entry.id   AF-A0A9C9Y3F1-F1
#
_cell.length_a   1.000
_cell.length_b   1.000
_cell.length_c   1.000
_cell.angle_alpha   90.00
_cell.angle_beta   90.00
_cell.angle_gamma   90.00
#
_symmetry.space_group_name_H-M   'P 1'
#
loop_
_entity.id
_entity.type
_entity.pdbx_description
1 polymer ?
#
loop_
_entity_poly.entity_id
_entity_poly.type
_entity_poly.pdbx_seq_one_letter_code
_entity_poly.pdbx_strand_id
1 'polypeptide(L)'
;MKYKIYILTMISLFIFSCKVKQQKKTTEAQTKKEIVLTNQSTPEKEEYDIIILDNGFNRFLATAKPKSFYNESTLEIKNRRYVQIWNQRVRDPRHFNPMIYEQEIDYDVNKHYGMDVNYKLFQYFQYLQQELGQRF
;
A
#
# COMPACT_ATOMS: atom_id res chain seq x y z
N MET A 1 9.76 34.55 46.97
CA MET A 1 9.88 33.07 46.99
C MET A 1 8.55 32.32 46.78
N LYS A 2 7.42 33.01 46.54
CA LYS A 2 6.11 32.36 46.31
C LYS A 2 5.84 32.07 44.82
N TYR A 3 6.34 32.90 43.91
CA TYR A 3 6.17 32.71 42.45
C TYR A 3 6.96 31.53 41.86
N LYS A 4 8.09 31.15 42.49
CA LYS A 4 8.89 29.98 42.05
C LYS A 4 8.19 28.65 42.31
N ILE A 5 7.33 28.58 43.34
CA ILE A 5 6.52 27.40 43.66
C ILE A 5 5.38 27.23 42.64
N TYR A 6 4.78 28.33 42.17
CA TYR A 6 3.75 28.30 41.13
C TYR A 6 4.27 27.93 39.73
N ILE A 7 5.54 28.24 39.43
CA ILE A 7 6.18 27.85 38.17
C ILE A 7 6.48 26.34 38.14
N LEU A 8 6.78 25.73 39.29
CA LEU A 8 7.07 24.29 39.38
C LEU A 8 5.81 23.42 39.23
N THR A 9 4.63 23.92 39.64
CA THR A 9 3.37 23.18 39.55
C THR A 9 2.77 23.19 38.15
N MET A 10 3.01 24.24 37.34
CA MET A 10 2.52 24.35 35.95
C MET A 10 3.25 23.44 34.93
N ILE A 11 4.46 22.97 35.25
CA ILE A 11 5.24 22.08 34.36
C ILE A 11 4.86 20.60 34.52
N SER A 12 4.15 20.23 35.60
CA SER A 12 3.76 18.83 35.87
C SER A 12 2.56 18.33 35.06
N LEU A 13 1.86 19.20 34.32
CA LEU A 13 0.65 18.81 33.56
C LEU A 13 0.89 18.36 32.11
N PHE A 14 2.14 18.24 31.64
CA PHE A 14 2.42 17.91 30.24
C PHE A 14 2.69 16.43 29.91
N ILE A 15 2.48 15.50 30.85
CA ILE A 15 2.77 14.07 30.62
C ILE A 15 1.47 13.24 30.61
N PHE A 16 0.52 13.59 29.75
CA PHE A 16 -0.63 12.72 29.44
C PHE A 16 -0.86 12.62 27.93
N SER A 17 -0.08 11.77 27.27
CA SER A 17 -0.52 10.78 26.27
C SER A 17 0.58 10.46 25.26
N CYS A 18 1.28 9.35 25.49
CA CYS A 18 1.84 8.59 24.39
C CYS A 18 1.40 7.13 24.57
N LYS A 19 0.19 6.80 24.09
CA LYS A 19 -0.16 5.39 23.85
C LYS A 19 0.55 4.97 22.57
N VAL A 20 1.77 4.46 22.70
CA VAL A 20 2.42 3.68 21.65
C VAL A 20 1.53 2.46 21.40
N LYS A 21 0.91 2.39 20.22
CA LYS A 21 0.31 1.15 19.73
C LYS A 21 1.45 0.18 19.46
N GLN A 22 1.59 -0.82 20.33
CA GLN A 22 2.49 -1.94 20.09
C GLN A 22 2.01 -2.64 18.80
N GLN A 23 2.84 -2.57 17.77
CA GLN A 23 2.63 -3.31 16.53
C GLN A 23 2.83 -4.78 16.86
N LYS A 24 1.74 -5.54 16.85
CA LYS A 24 1.76 -7.01 17.00
C LYS A 24 2.61 -7.55 15.85
N LYS A 25 3.83 -8.02 16.14
CA LYS A 25 4.60 -8.83 15.19
C LYS A 25 3.89 -10.18 15.10
N THR A 26 2.98 -10.31 14.15
CA THR A 26 2.55 -11.62 13.68
C THR A 26 3.71 -12.17 12.87
N THR A 27 4.27 -13.28 13.34
CA THR A 27 5.15 -14.13 12.54
C THR A 27 4.30 -14.70 11.40
N GLU A 28 4.25 -13.99 10.28
CA GLU A 28 3.64 -14.51 9.05
C GLU A 28 4.61 -15.51 8.42
N ALA A 29 4.13 -16.75 8.28
CA ALA A 29 4.79 -17.77 7.49
C ALA A 29 5.06 -17.20 6.08
N GLN A 30 6.31 -17.33 5.64
CA GLN A 30 6.79 -16.81 4.36
C GLN A 30 6.01 -17.43 3.20
N THR A 31 4.99 -16.72 2.72
CA THR A 31 4.41 -16.93 1.40
C THR A 31 4.84 -15.78 0.52
N LYS A 32 5.66 -16.09 -0.49
CA LYS A 32 6.22 -15.19 -1.49
C LYS A 32 5.12 -14.34 -2.14
N LYS A 33 5.25 -13.01 -2.12
CA LYS A 33 4.31 -12.04 -2.68
C LYS A 33 4.79 -11.49 -4.02
N GLU A 34 4.22 -11.99 -5.10
CA GLU A 34 4.63 -11.64 -6.46
C GLU A 34 3.52 -10.92 -7.23
N ILE A 35 3.89 -9.85 -7.95
CA ILE A 35 3.00 -9.03 -8.77
C ILE A 35 3.52 -9.08 -10.19
N VAL A 36 2.72 -9.66 -11.11
CA VAL A 36 3.10 -9.80 -12.52
C VAL A 36 2.03 -9.16 -13.39
N LEU A 37 2.44 -8.19 -14.21
CA LEU A 37 1.63 -7.66 -15.32
C LEU A 37 1.91 -8.51 -16.56
N THR A 38 0.87 -9.08 -17.15
CA THR A 38 0.97 -9.94 -18.34
C THR A 38 0.10 -9.38 -19.46
N ASN A 39 0.58 -9.48 -20.69
CA ASN A 39 -0.18 -9.12 -21.88
C ASN A 39 -0.68 -10.41 -22.54
N GLN A 40 -1.97 -10.48 -22.82
CA GLN A 40 -2.53 -11.44 -23.77
C GLN A 40 -2.82 -10.68 -25.06
N SER A 41 -1.82 -10.60 -25.95
CA SER A 41 -1.99 -9.94 -27.24
C SER A 41 -2.70 -10.88 -28.21
N THR A 42 -3.93 -10.53 -28.58
CA THR A 42 -4.56 -11.04 -29.81
C THR A 42 -4.30 -10.04 -30.94
N PRO A 43 -4.37 -10.43 -32.23
CA PRO A 43 -4.19 -9.51 -33.35
C PRO A 43 -5.17 -8.31 -33.36
N GLU A 44 -6.26 -8.40 -32.59
CA GLU A 44 -7.37 -7.45 -32.60
C GLU A 44 -7.40 -6.54 -31.36
N LYS A 45 -6.79 -6.96 -30.23
CA LYS A 45 -6.78 -6.20 -28.97
C LYS A 45 -5.63 -6.58 -28.04
N GLU A 46 -5.03 -5.57 -27.41
CA GLU A 46 -4.15 -5.76 -26.26
C GLU A 46 -5.00 -5.86 -24.98
N GLU A 47 -5.05 -7.05 -24.38
CA GLU A 47 -5.66 -7.23 -23.06
C GLU A 47 -4.57 -7.48 -22.02
N TYR A 48 -4.59 -6.66 -20.97
CA TYR A 48 -3.64 -6.72 -19.87
C TYR A 48 -4.29 -7.43 -18.67
N ASP A 49 -3.53 -8.25 -17.96
CA ASP A 49 -3.92 -8.79 -16.67
C ASP A 49 -2.83 -8.55 -15.62
N ILE A 50 -3.25 -8.53 -14.36
CA ILE A 50 -2.38 -8.44 -13.21
C ILE A 50 -2.66 -9.61 -12.27
N ILE A 51 -1.59 -10.34 -11.97
CA ILE A 51 -1.58 -11.45 -11.02
C ILE A 51 -0.91 -10.96 -9.75
N ILE A 52 -1.62 -11.02 -8.62
CA ILE A 52 -1.11 -10.65 -7.29
C ILE A 52 -1.15 -11.90 -6.42
N LEU A 53 0.01 -12.44 -6.10
CA LEU A 53 0.19 -13.65 -5.30
C LEU A 53 0.31 -13.28 -3.82
N ASP A 54 -0.77 -12.81 -3.20
CA ASP A 54 -0.79 -12.54 -1.75
C ASP A 54 -2.01 -13.23 -1.11
N ASN A 55 -1.74 -14.10 -0.14
CA ASN A 55 -2.74 -14.88 0.59
C ASN A 55 -3.81 -14.00 1.28
N GLY A 56 -3.44 -12.81 1.72
CA GLY A 56 -4.35 -11.86 2.36
C GLY A 56 -5.17 -11.05 1.36
N PHE A 57 -4.66 -10.86 0.15
CA PHE A 57 -5.24 -9.93 -0.81
C PHE A 57 -6.60 -10.39 -1.33
N ASN A 58 -6.77 -11.67 -1.70
CA ASN A 58 -8.06 -12.17 -2.20
C ASN A 58 -9.19 -12.01 -1.17
N ARG A 59 -8.89 -12.24 0.12
CA ARG A 59 -9.84 -12.02 1.21
C ARG A 59 -10.17 -10.54 1.37
N PHE A 60 -9.17 -9.66 1.31
CA PHE A 60 -9.39 -8.22 1.34
C PHE A 60 -10.27 -7.76 0.18
N LEU A 61 -9.95 -8.19 -1.04
CA LEU A 61 -10.65 -7.80 -2.27
C LEU A 61 -12.14 -8.14 -2.22
N ALA A 62 -12.51 -9.28 -1.61
CA ALA A 62 -13.91 -9.67 -1.40
C ALA A 62 -14.71 -8.70 -0.51
N THR A 63 -14.03 -7.92 0.34
CA THR A 63 -14.65 -6.90 1.21
C THR A 63 -14.51 -5.48 0.67
N ALA A 64 -13.72 -5.31 -0.39
CA ALA A 64 -13.39 -4.01 -0.92
C ALA A 64 -14.58 -3.42 -1.71
N LYS A 65 -14.61 -2.10 -1.87
CA LYS A 65 -15.66 -1.44 -2.65
C LYS A 65 -15.70 -2.01 -4.08
N PRO A 66 -16.88 -2.21 -4.68
CA PRO A 66 -16.99 -2.79 -5.99
C PRO A 66 -16.34 -1.90 -7.05
N LYS A 67 -15.89 -2.51 -8.16
CA LYS A 67 -15.25 -1.82 -9.29
C LYS A 67 -16.08 -0.65 -9.81
N SER A 68 -17.41 -0.79 -9.85
CA SER A 68 -18.35 0.27 -10.27
C SER A 68 -18.32 1.55 -9.44
N PHE A 69 -17.75 1.50 -8.22
CA PHE A 69 -17.56 2.69 -7.38
C PHE A 69 -16.46 3.63 -7.91
N TYR A 70 -15.57 3.12 -8.75
CA TYR A 70 -14.37 3.84 -9.17
C TYR A 70 -14.46 4.28 -10.64
N ASN A 71 -13.82 5.41 -10.94
CA ASN A 71 -13.54 5.83 -12.30
C ASN A 71 -12.11 5.40 -12.66
N GLU A 72 -11.95 4.81 -13.84
CA GLU A 72 -10.66 4.32 -14.33
C GLU A 72 -9.57 5.39 -14.33
N SER A 73 -9.83 6.58 -14.87
CA SER A 73 -8.85 7.68 -14.90
C SER A 73 -8.36 8.07 -13.50
N THR A 74 -9.24 7.98 -12.50
CA THR A 74 -8.87 8.25 -11.10
C THR A 74 -7.96 7.15 -10.55
N LEU A 75 -8.20 5.89 -10.92
CA LEU A 75 -7.35 4.78 -10.53
C LEU A 75 -5.97 4.87 -11.21
N GLU A 76 -5.90 5.20 -12.49
CA GLU A 76 -4.64 5.37 -13.23
C GLU A 76 -3.75 6.45 -12.57
N ILE A 77 -4.33 7.60 -12.20
CA ILE A 77 -3.60 8.68 -11.52
C ILE A 77 -3.05 8.20 -10.17
N LYS A 78 -3.86 7.48 -9.38
CA LYS A 78 -3.43 6.97 -8.07
C LYS A 78 -2.36 5.88 -8.21
N ASN A 79 -2.57 4.93 -9.12
CA ASN A 79 -1.66 3.82 -9.37
C ASN A 79 -0.30 4.33 -9.82
N ARG A 80 -0.25 5.34 -10.72
CA ARG A 80 1.01 5.98 -11.12
C ARG A 80 1.81 6.45 -9.91
N ARG A 81 1.19 7.20 -8.99
CA ARG A 81 1.85 7.68 -7.76
C ARG A 81 2.28 6.52 -6.86
N TYR A 82 1.39 5.55 -6.63
CA TYR A 82 1.64 4.46 -5.70
C TYR A 82 2.74 3.51 -6.21
N VAL A 83 2.78 3.23 -7.51
CA VAL A 83 3.84 2.44 -8.15
C VAL A 83 5.19 3.16 -8.04
N GLN A 84 5.25 4.48 -8.24
CA GLN A 84 6.49 5.23 -8.06
C GLN A 84 7.07 5.07 -6.64
N ILE A 85 6.21 5.21 -5.62
CA ILE A 85 6.60 5.04 -4.22
C ILE A 85 6.98 3.59 -3.94
N TRP A 86 6.21 2.62 -4.43
CA TRP A 86 6.51 1.20 -4.29
C TRP A 86 7.89 0.86 -4.89
N ASN A 87 8.15 1.22 -6.15
CA ASN A 87 9.41 0.94 -6.82
C ASN A 87 10.59 1.64 -6.13
N GLN A 88 10.39 2.85 -5.60
CA GLN A 88 11.41 3.51 -4.77
C GLN A 88 11.76 2.68 -3.53
N ARG A 89 10.77 2.06 -2.88
CA ARG A 89 10.97 1.23 -1.68
C ARG A 89 11.62 -0.11 -1.99
N VAL A 90 11.26 -0.74 -3.10
CA VAL A 90 11.91 -1.95 -3.60
C VAL A 90 13.41 -1.73 -3.79
N ARG A 91 13.81 -0.57 -4.33
CA ARG A 91 15.23 -0.21 -4.56
C ARG A 91 16.01 0.15 -3.29
N ASP A 92 15.35 0.30 -2.16
CA ASP A 92 16.00 0.68 -0.89
C ASP A 92 15.73 -0.34 0.23
N PRO A 93 16.23 -1.59 0.07
CA PRO A 93 16.00 -2.68 1.02
C PRO A 93 16.66 -2.45 2.39
N ARG A 94 17.50 -1.42 2.52
CA ARG A 94 18.11 -1.03 3.81
C ARG A 94 17.10 -0.31 4.70
N HIS A 95 16.14 0.41 4.12
CA HIS A 95 15.12 1.17 4.85
C HIS A 95 13.74 0.53 4.78
N PHE A 96 13.47 -0.31 3.77
CA PHE A 96 12.16 -0.95 3.58
C PHE A 96 12.28 -2.47 3.63
N ASN A 97 11.28 -3.11 4.25
CA ASN A 97 11.27 -4.56 4.43
C ASN A 97 11.12 -5.28 3.07
N PRO A 98 12.13 -6.06 2.63
CA PRO A 98 12.06 -6.79 1.37
C PRO A 98 10.95 -7.86 1.33
N MET A 99 10.45 -8.32 2.48
CA MET A 99 9.28 -9.23 2.54
C MET A 99 7.95 -8.55 2.21
N ILE A 100 7.93 -7.21 2.17
CA ILE A 100 6.77 -6.43 1.72
C ILE A 100 7.03 -5.92 0.31
N TYR A 101 8.19 -5.32 0.08
CA TYR A 101 8.57 -4.71 -1.19
C TYR A 101 9.49 -5.63 -1.98
N GLU A 102 8.91 -6.68 -2.58
CA GLU A 102 9.67 -7.77 -3.19
C GLU A 102 10.26 -7.43 -4.57
N GLN A 103 9.45 -6.83 -5.46
CA GLN A 103 9.82 -6.56 -6.83
C GLN A 103 9.20 -5.28 -7.36
N GLU A 104 9.86 -4.65 -8.34
CA GLU A 104 9.32 -3.46 -9.00
C GLU A 104 8.10 -3.82 -9.86
N ILE A 105 7.15 -2.89 -9.94
CA ILE A 105 5.98 -2.99 -10.79
C ILE A 105 6.27 -2.17 -12.05
N ASP A 106 6.33 -2.83 -13.21
CA ASP A 106 6.53 -2.18 -14.51
C ASP A 106 5.21 -1.60 -15.05
N TYR A 107 4.78 -0.49 -14.45
CA TYR A 107 3.58 0.25 -14.84
C TYR A 107 3.94 1.39 -15.81
N ASP A 108 3.72 1.18 -17.10
CA ASP A 108 3.91 2.16 -18.16
C ASP A 108 2.72 3.13 -18.23
N VAL A 109 3.01 4.39 -17.96
CA VAL A 109 2.04 5.47 -17.92
C VAL A 109 1.40 5.82 -19.27
N ASN A 110 1.97 5.32 -20.37
CA ASN A 110 1.45 5.53 -21.72
C ASN A 110 0.59 4.36 -22.20
N LYS A 111 0.53 3.26 -21.43
CA LYS A 111 -0.32 2.10 -21.73
C LYS A 111 -1.66 2.23 -21.02
N HIS A 112 -2.71 1.82 -21.72
CA HIS A 112 -4.05 1.71 -21.16
C HIS A 112 -4.31 0.28 -20.75
N TYR A 113 -4.08 -0.01 -19.47
CA TYR A 113 -4.21 -1.35 -18.89
C TYR A 113 -5.66 -1.79 -18.67
N GLY A 114 -6.62 -0.86 -18.74
CA GLY A 114 -8.02 -1.15 -18.49
C GLY A 114 -8.40 -1.13 -17.01
N MET A 115 -9.71 -1.02 -16.79
CA MET A 115 -10.32 -0.91 -15.46
C MET A 115 -9.95 -2.08 -14.53
N ASP A 116 -9.83 -3.30 -15.05
CA ASP A 116 -9.60 -4.51 -14.26
C ASP A 116 -8.23 -4.50 -13.60
N VAL A 117 -7.19 -4.21 -14.39
CA VAL A 117 -5.81 -4.08 -13.90
C VAL A 117 -5.72 -2.92 -12.93
N ASN A 118 -6.24 -1.75 -13.32
CA ASN A 118 -6.19 -0.54 -12.50
C ASN A 118 -6.90 -0.72 -11.16
N TYR A 119 -8.04 -1.41 -11.15
CA TYR A 119 -8.78 -1.71 -9.92
C TYR A 119 -8.00 -2.68 -9.02
N LYS A 120 -7.56 -3.83 -9.54
CA LYS A 120 -6.81 -4.82 -8.74
C LYS A 120 -5.55 -4.20 -8.14
N LEU A 121 -4.77 -3.46 -8.93
CA LEU A 121 -3.56 -2.78 -8.47
C LEU A 121 -3.85 -1.74 -7.39
N PHE A 122 -4.87 -0.90 -7.57
CA PHE A 122 -5.27 0.08 -6.57
C PHE A 122 -5.68 -0.58 -5.25
N GLN A 123 -6.48 -1.64 -5.32
CA GLN A 123 -6.94 -2.36 -4.14
C GLN A 123 -5.79 -3.06 -3.43
N TYR A 124 -4.75 -3.50 -4.14
CA TYR A 124 -3.56 -4.04 -3.51
C TYR A 124 -2.86 -2.98 -2.66
N PHE A 125 -2.71 -1.75 -3.16
CA PHE A 125 -2.18 -0.65 -2.34
C PHE A 125 -3.08 -0.36 -1.13
N GLN A 126 -4.41 -0.41 -1.27
CA GLN A 126 -5.32 -0.26 -0.12
C GLN A 126 -5.14 -1.37 0.92
N TYR A 127 -4.99 -2.61 0.47
CA TYR A 127 -4.68 -3.76 1.32
C TYR A 127 -3.39 -3.53 2.11
N LEU A 128 -2.31 -3.10 1.45
CA LEU A 128 -1.03 -2.80 2.11
C LEU A 128 -1.17 -1.68 3.16
N GLN A 129 -2.01 -0.67 2.91
CA GLN A 129 -2.24 0.41 3.87
C GLN A 129 -3.04 -0.07 5.08
N GLN A 130 -4.11 -0.84 4.86
CA GLN A 130 -5.04 -1.24 5.91
C GLN A 130 -4.49 -2.39 6.77
N GLU A 131 -3.97 -3.43 6.12
CA GLU A 131 -3.57 -4.67 6.78
C GLU A 131 -2.10 -4.62 7.22
N LEU A 132 -1.23 -3.95 6.45
CA LEU A 132 0.21 -3.88 6.73
C LEU A 132 0.68 -2.50 7.22
N GLY A 133 -0.23 -1.52 7.35
CA GLY A 133 0.09 -0.19 7.87
C GLY A 133 1.03 0.65 7.00
N GLN A 134 1.16 0.30 5.71
CA GLN A 134 2.00 1.05 4.77
C GLN A 134 1.33 2.38 4.39
N ARG A 135 2.09 3.32 3.81
CA ARG A 135 1.57 4.62 3.34
C ARG A 135 2.05 4.92 1.94
N PHE A 136 1.22 5.44 1.07
CA PHE A 136 1.56 5.83 -0.30
C PHE A 136 0.99 7.22 -0.62
#